data_AF-D6SK92-F1
#
_entry.id   AF-D6SK92-F1
#
_cell.length_a   1.000
_cell.length_b   1.000
_cell.length_c   1.000
_cell.angle_alpha   90.00
_cell.angle_beta   90.00
_cell.angle_gamma   90.00
#
_symmetry.space_group_name_H-M   'P 1'
#
loop_
_entity.id
_entity.type
_entity.pdbx_description
1 polymer ?
#
loop_
_entity_poly.entity_id
_entity_poly.type
_entity_poly.pdbx_seq_one_letter_code
_entity_poly.pdbx_strand_id
1 'polypeptide(L)'
;MRYLRVALLILLFFFAMLFFVQNHELLSKTVKLHLEIFGAEFTSTDIPYYLIVLLGFLAGGFIALIYLLGEKIRMNGEVKRCKAKIADLEKEITSLRNMPLEDDSLGLNTSSQEEQESR
;
A
#
# COMPACT_ATOMS: atom_id res chain seq x y z
N MET A 1 -8.82 -5.77 6.88
CA MET A 1 -9.05 -7.24 6.78
C MET A 1 -8.38 -7.80 5.52
N ARG A 2 -7.05 -7.98 5.53
CA ARG A 2 -6.29 -8.48 4.36
C ARG A 2 -6.84 -9.81 3.82
N TYR A 3 -7.18 -10.73 4.73
CA TYR A 3 -7.71 -12.05 4.39
C TYR A 3 -9.09 -12.01 3.74
N LEU A 4 -9.94 -11.05 4.11
CA LEU A 4 -11.28 -10.92 3.52
C LEU A 4 -11.21 -10.49 2.05
N ARG A 5 -10.27 -9.60 1.70
CA ARG A 5 -10.03 -9.18 0.31
C ARG A 5 -9.53 -10.34 -0.55
N VAL A 6 -8.62 -11.15 0.00
CA VAL A 6 -8.11 -12.35 -0.68
C VAL A 6 -9.21 -13.41 -0.81
N ALA A 7 -10.00 -13.64 0.23
CA ALA A 7 -11.13 -14.57 0.20
C ALA A 7 -12.18 -14.17 -0.83
N LEU A 8 -12.50 -12.87 -0.94
CA LEU A 8 -13.42 -12.35 -1.96
C LEU A 8 -12.86 -12.56 -3.38
N LEU A 9 -11.56 -12.35 -3.59
CA LEU A 9 -10.90 -12.62 -4.86
C LEU A 9 -10.95 -14.11 -5.25
N ILE A 10 -10.68 -15.00 -4.30
CA ILE A 10 -10.77 -16.45 -4.52
C ILE A 10 -12.22 -16.86 -4.85
N LEU A 11 -13.20 -16.31 -4.11
CA LEU A 11 -14.61 -16.56 -4.36
C LEU A 11 -15.02 -16.07 -5.75
N LEU A 12 -14.64 -14.86 -6.12
CA LEU A 12 -14.88 -14.30 -7.45
C LEU A 12 -14.24 -15.16 -8.55
N PHE A 13 -12.99 -15.60 -8.36
CA PHE A 13 -12.31 -16.51 -9.29
C PHE A 13 -13.09 -17.82 -9.45
N PHE A 14 -13.58 -18.40 -8.35
CA PHE A 14 -14.36 -19.63 -8.37
C PHE A 14 -15.68 -19.45 -9.12
N PHE A 15 -16.41 -18.36 -8.87
CA PHE A 15 -17.62 -18.03 -9.62
C PHE A 15 -17.35 -17.81 -11.11
N ALA A 16 -16.26 -17.11 -11.45
CA ALA A 16 -15.85 -16.93 -12.84
C ALA A 16 -15.55 -18.28 -13.51
N MET A 17 -14.84 -19.18 -12.82
CA MET A 17 -14.54 -20.51 -13.33
C MET A 17 -15.82 -21.34 -13.56
N LEU A 18 -16.75 -21.33 -12.60
CA LEU A 18 -18.05 -21.99 -12.76
C LEU A 18 -18.84 -21.43 -13.94
N PHE A 19 -18.86 -20.10 -14.10
CA PHE A 19 -19.50 -19.44 -15.23
C PHE A 19 -18.92 -19.92 -16.57
N PHE A 20 -17.59 -20.04 -16.68
CA PHE A 20 -16.93 -20.55 -17.87
C PHE A 20 -17.31 -22.00 -18.19
N VAL A 21 -17.31 -22.87 -17.18
CA VAL A 21 -17.65 -24.30 -17.37
C VAL A 21 -19.11 -24.45 -17.79
N GLN A 22 -20.02 -23.72 -17.15
CA GLN A 22 -21.45 -23.79 -17.47
C GLN A 22 -21.78 -23.23 -18.86
N ASN A 23 -21.07 -22.18 -19.29
CA ASN A 23 -21.34 -21.50 -20.57
C ASN A 23 -20.38 -21.97 -21.69
N HIS A 24 -19.67 -23.09 -21.49
CA HIS A 24 -18.63 -23.53 -22.43
C HIS A 24 -19.14 -23.73 -23.86
N GLU A 25 -20.35 -24.27 -24.03
CA GLU A 25 -20.95 -24.46 -25.36
C GLU A 25 -21.20 -23.14 -26.09
N LEU A 26 -21.64 -22.10 -25.37
CA LEU A 26 -21.85 -20.77 -25.93
C LEU A 26 -20.52 -20.05 -26.20
N LEU A 27 -19.55 -20.23 -25.31
CA LEU A 27 -18.21 -19.63 -25.41
C LEU A 27 -17.35 -20.26 -26.50
N SER A 28 -17.67 -21.48 -26.93
CA SER A 28 -16.99 -22.17 -28.03
C SER A 28 -17.46 -21.72 -29.41
N LYS A 29 -18.53 -20.92 -29.50
CA LYS A 29 -18.96 -20.32 -30.76
C LYS A 29 -17.92 -19.32 -31.26
N THR A 30 -17.76 -19.25 -32.57
CA THR A 30 -16.84 -18.33 -33.23
C THR A 30 -17.51 -16.99 -33.49
N VAL A 31 -16.70 -15.93 -33.40
CA VAL A 31 -17.08 -14.55 -33.69
C VAL A 31 -16.16 -14.03 -34.76
N LYS A 32 -16.74 -13.34 -35.73
CA LYS A 32 -16.01 -12.45 -36.60
C LYS A 32 -16.06 -11.06 -36.00
N LEU A 33 -14.94 -10.60 -35.46
CA LEU A 33 -14.82 -9.21 -35.06
C LEU A 33 -14.64 -8.38 -36.33
N HIS A 34 -15.61 -7.53 -36.60
CA HIS A 34 -15.56 -6.55 -37.68
C HIS A 34 -15.21 -5.20 -37.07
N LEU A 35 -14.20 -4.55 -37.63
CA LEU A 35 -13.77 -3.22 -37.22
C LEU A 35 -13.75 -2.32 -38.46
N GLU A 36 -14.71 -1.41 -38.54
CA GLU A 36 -14.80 -0.41 -39.59
C GLU A 36 -14.17 0.90 -39.08
N ILE A 37 -13.05 1.30 -39.67
CA ILE A 37 -12.36 2.56 -39.34
C ILE A 37 -12.12 3.33 -40.63
N PHE A 38 -12.73 4.52 -40.77
CA PHE A 38 -12.56 5.42 -41.92
C PHE A 38 -12.75 4.73 -43.29
N GLY A 39 -13.72 3.81 -43.40
CA GLY A 39 -14.02 3.09 -44.65
C GLY A 39 -13.04 1.95 -44.98
N ALA A 40 -12.08 1.64 -44.10
CA ALA A 40 -11.30 0.42 -44.15
C ALA A 40 -11.97 -0.65 -43.28
N GLU A 41 -12.41 -1.73 -43.93
CA GLU A 41 -12.98 -2.90 -43.25
C GLU A 41 -11.87 -3.86 -42.82
N PHE A 42 -11.64 -3.95 -41.50
CA PHE A 42 -10.79 -4.98 -40.92
C PHE A 42 -11.68 -6.10 -40.38
N THR A 43 -11.70 -7.23 -41.09
CA THR A 43 -12.36 -8.44 -40.60
C THR A 43 -11.33 -9.34 -39.94
N SER A 44 -11.54 -9.66 -38.67
CA SER A 44 -10.74 -10.67 -37.97
C SER A 44 -11.16 -12.08 -38.40
N THR A 45 -10.20 -13.00 -38.44
CA THR A 45 -10.46 -14.45 -38.57
C THR A 45 -11.43 -14.90 -37.46
N ASP A 46 -12.16 -16.00 -37.69
CA ASP A 46 -13.05 -16.58 -36.69
C ASP A 46 -12.34 -16.83 -35.36
N ILE A 47 -12.60 -15.98 -34.36
CA ILE A 47 -12.05 -16.10 -33.01
C ILE A 47 -13.14 -16.65 -32.08
N PRO A 48 -12.88 -17.73 -31.33
CA PRO A 48 -13.81 -18.22 -30.33
C PRO A 48 -14.07 -17.20 -29.21
N TYR A 49 -15.32 -17.09 -28.74
CA TYR A 49 -15.69 -16.18 -27.65
C TYR A 49 -14.86 -16.36 -26.38
N TYR A 50 -14.49 -17.60 -26.05
CA TYR A 50 -13.70 -17.89 -24.85
C TYR A 50 -12.36 -17.14 -24.83
N LEU A 51 -11.74 -16.85 -25.98
CA LEU A 51 -10.47 -16.11 -26.02
C LEU A 51 -10.64 -14.66 -25.58
N ILE A 52 -11.72 -14.00 -26.02
CA ILE A 52 -12.00 -12.60 -25.67
C ILE A 52 -12.29 -12.50 -24.17
N VAL A 53 -13.12 -13.40 -23.66
CA VAL A 53 -13.46 -13.45 -22.23
C VAL A 53 -12.22 -13.80 -21.40
N LEU A 54 -11.37 -14.72 -21.88
CA LEU A 54 -10.10 -15.06 -21.22
C LEU A 54 -9.16 -13.87 -21.16
N LEU A 55 -9.02 -13.10 -22.25
CA LEU A 55 -8.19 -11.90 -22.28
C LEU A 55 -8.71 -10.84 -21.30
N GLY A 56 -10.03 -10.62 -21.29
CA GLY A 56 -10.68 -9.70 -20.35
C GLY A 56 -10.50 -10.13 -18.89
N PHE A 57 -10.63 -11.43 -18.61
CA PHE A 57 -10.38 -11.99 -17.29
C PHE A 57 -8.92 -11.82 -16.86
N LEU A 58 -7.98 -12.07 -17.77
CA LEU A 58 -6.55 -11.90 -17.52
C LEU A 58 -6.23 -10.43 -17.22
N ALA A 59 -6.76 -9.49 -18.02
CA ALA A 59 -6.61 -8.06 -17.78
C ALA A 59 -7.21 -7.63 -16.43
N GLY A 60 -8.40 -8.12 -16.09
CA GLY A 60 -9.00 -7.91 -14.77
C GLY A 60 -8.13 -8.45 -13.63
N GLY A 61 -7.55 -9.64 -13.81
CA GLY A 61 -6.59 -10.24 -12.88
C GLY A 61 -5.34 -9.37 -12.70
N PHE A 62 -4.77 -8.85 -13.78
CA PHE A 62 -3.64 -7.91 -13.74
C PHE A 62 -3.99 -6.63 -12.96
N ILE A 63 -5.15 -6.04 -13.21
CA ILE A 63 -5.61 -4.84 -12.50
C ILE A 63 -5.76 -5.15 -11.00
N ALA A 64 -6.37 -6.28 -10.65
CA ALA A 64 -6.52 -6.70 -9.26
C ALA A 64 -5.16 -6.92 -8.57
N LEU A 65 -4.18 -7.50 -9.27
CA LEU A 65 -2.81 -7.67 -8.79
C LEU A 65 -2.12 -6.33 -8.53
N ILE A 66 -2.23 -5.40 -9.47
CA ILE A 66 -1.67 -4.04 -9.33
C ILE A 66 -2.30 -3.33 -8.13
N TYR A 67 -3.61 -3.44 -7.96
CA TYR A 67 -4.32 -2.87 -6.82
C TYR A 67 -3.81 -3.45 -5.49
N LEU A 68 -3.71 -4.78 -5.37
CA LEU A 68 -3.17 -5.44 -4.18
C LEU A 68 -1.73 -5.02 -3.87
N LEU A 69 -0.90 -4.86 -4.91
CA LEU A 69 0.49 -4.45 -4.76
C LEU A 69 0.60 -3.00 -4.27
N GLY A 70 -0.22 -2.10 -4.83
CA GLY A 70 -0.32 -0.71 -4.41
C GLY A 70 -0.74 -0.57 -2.95
N GLU A 71 -1.72 -1.36 -2.51
CA GLU A 71 -2.14 -1.39 -1.10
C GLU A 71 -1.01 -1.84 -0.16
N LYS A 72 -0.23 -2.85 -0.57
CA LYS A 72 0.91 -3.35 0.22
C LYS A 72 2.00 -2.29 0.37
N ILE A 73 2.28 -1.53 -0.70
CA ILE A 73 3.26 -0.43 -0.68
C ILE A 73 2.78 0.68 0.25
N ARG A 74 1.49 1.08 0.15
CA ARG A 74 0.90 2.11 1.02
C ARG A 74 0.97 1.73 2.49
N MET A 75 0.57 0.50 2.85
CA MET A 75 0.64 0.00 4.23
C MET A 75 2.08 -0.02 4.76
N ASN A 76 3.06 -0.44 3.97
CA ASN A 76 4.47 -0.40 4.38
C ASN A 76 4.97 1.04 4.59
N GLY A 77 4.49 1.99 3.79
CA GLY A 77 4.79 3.42 3.97
C GLY A 77 4.26 3.97 5.30
N GLU A 78 3.03 3.61 5.67
CA GLU A 78 2.43 4.00 6.95
C GLU A 78 3.20 3.44 8.15
N VAL A 79 3.63 2.17 8.08
CA VAL A 79 4.46 1.53 9.12
C VAL A 79 5.81 2.23 9.26
N LYS A 80 6.49 2.55 8.15
CA LYS A 80 7.76 3.28 8.19
C LYS A 80 7.61 4.68 8.78
N ARG A 81 6.55 5.41 8.41
CA ARG A 81 6.25 6.73 8.98
C ARG A 81 5.99 6.67 10.48
N CYS A 82 5.26 5.66 10.95
CA CYS A 82 4.98 5.49 12.37
C CYS A 82 6.26 5.15 13.16
N LYS A 83 7.12 4.26 12.62
CA LYS A 83 8.43 3.96 13.22
C LYS A 83 9.37 5.16 13.26
N ALA A 84 9.40 5.98 12.20
CA ALA A 84 10.21 7.20 12.16
C ALA A 84 9.77 8.18 13.26
N LYS A 85 8.46 8.39 13.42
CA LYS A 85 7.92 9.22 14.50
C LYS A 85 8.30 8.68 15.88
N ILE A 86 8.17 7.37 16.11
CA ILE A 86 8.57 6.78 17.40
C ILE A 86 10.06 7.04 17.67
N ALA A 87 10.93 6.86 16.68
CA ALA A 87 12.36 7.13 16.84
C ALA A 87 12.67 8.61 17.11
N ASP A 88 11.96 9.53 16.45
CA ASP A 88 12.10 10.97 16.70
C ASP A 88 11.65 11.34 18.13
N LEU A 89 10.49 10.81 18.57
CA LEU A 89 9.99 11.01 19.93
C LEU A 89 10.92 10.38 21.00
N GLU A 90 11.50 9.21 20.76
CA GLU A 90 12.50 8.60 21.65
C GLU A 90 13.76 9.46 21.76
N LYS A 91 14.16 10.10 20.65
CA LYS A 91 15.32 11.01 20.61
C LYS A 91 15.03 12.31 21.35
N GLU A 92 13.81 12.85 21.26
CA GLU A 92 13.36 14.01 22.03
C GLU A 92 13.36 13.71 23.54
N ILE A 93 12.81 12.57 23.97
CA ILE A 93 12.87 12.15 25.39
C ILE A 93 14.31 11.97 25.85
N THR A 94 15.17 11.35 25.03
CA THR A 94 16.58 11.16 25.38
C THR A 94 17.34 12.49 25.45
N SER A 95 17.02 13.45 24.58
CA SER A 95 17.57 14.80 24.59
C SER A 95 17.11 15.60 25.80
N LEU A 96 15.83 15.50 26.19
CA LEU A 96 15.28 16.14 27.38
C LEU A 96 15.82 15.52 28.67
N ARG A 97 16.15 14.23 28.66
CA ARG A 97 16.75 13.54 29.81
C ARG A 97 18.27 13.80 29.93
N ASN A 98 18.92 14.17 28.83
CA ASN A 98 20.33 14.56 28.81
C ASN A 98 20.51 16.09 28.83
N MET A 99 19.43 16.89 28.95
CA MET A 99 19.59 18.26 29.41
C MET A 99 20.15 18.16 30.84
N PRO A 100 21.35 18.69 31.09
CA PRO A 100 21.84 18.79 32.45
C PRO A 100 20.78 19.57 33.22
N LEU A 101 20.25 18.96 34.29
CA LEU A 101 19.54 19.72 35.31
C LEU A 101 20.52 20.81 35.74
N GLU A 102 20.25 22.06 35.34
CA GLU A 102 20.83 23.23 35.96
C GLU A 102 20.37 23.24 37.42
N ASP A 103 20.98 22.40 38.25
CA ASP A 103 20.77 22.37 39.70
C ASP A 103 22.11 22.49 40.43
N ASP A 104 23.00 23.31 39.87
CA ASP A 104 24.26 23.71 40.51
C ASP A 104 24.42 25.25 40.53
N SER A 105 23.30 25.97 40.66
CA SER A 105 23.28 27.42 40.87
C SER A 105 22.75 27.86 42.24
N LEU A 106 22.62 26.94 43.21
CA LEU A 106 22.05 27.23 44.54
C LEU A 106 22.96 26.95 45.74
N GLY A 107 24.26 26.74 45.54
CA GLY A 107 25.21 26.58 46.64
C GLY A 107 26.45 27.44 46.45
N LEU A 108 26.74 28.28 47.45
CA LEU A 108 28.00 29.02 47.67
C LEU A 108 28.06 30.48 47.17
N ASN A 109 27.05 31.27 47.50
CA ASN A 109 27.22 32.71 47.78
C ASN A 109 27.38 32.94 49.30
N THR A 110 28.26 32.18 49.95
CA THR A 110 28.47 32.30 51.41
C THR A 110 29.93 32.04 51.80
N SER A 111 30.89 32.75 51.20
CA SER A 111 32.27 32.77 51.72
C SER A 111 33.15 33.90 51.15
N SER A 112 32.60 35.08 50.83
CA SER A 112 33.45 36.19 50.35
C SER A 112 33.02 37.59 50.79
N GLN A 113 32.16 37.73 51.79
CA GLN A 113 31.78 39.05 52.34
C GLN A 113 32.09 39.28 53.82
N GLU A 114 32.67 38.32 54.56
CA GLU A 114 33.01 38.52 55.98
C GLU A 114 34.49 38.88 56.27
N GLU A 115 35.38 38.91 55.28
CA GLU A 115 36.81 39.23 55.54
C GLU A 115 37.20 40.70 55.27
N GLN A 116 36.22 41.59 55.00
CA GLN A 116 36.46 43.03 54.83
C GLN A 116 36.17 43.90 56.06
N GLU A 117 35.80 43.32 57.21
CA GLU A 117 35.49 44.07 58.44
C GLU A 117 36.43 43.77 59.63
N SER A 118 37.52 43.03 59.45
CA SER A 118 38.54 42.87 60.50
C SER A 118 39.94 42.64 59.95
N ARG A 119 40.58 43.70 59.45
CA ARG A 119 42.00 44.01 59.67
C ARG A 119 42.40 45.39 59.15
#